data_AF-A0A6I4IC33-F1
#
_entry.id   AF-A0A6I4IC33-F1
#
_cell.length_a   1.000
_cell.length_b   1.000
_cell.length_c   1.000
_cell.angle_alpha   90.00
_cell.angle_beta   90.00
_cell.angle_gamma   90.00
#
_symmetry.space_group_name_H-M   'P 1'
#
loop_
_entity.id
_entity.type
_entity.pdbx_description
1 polymer ?
#
loop_
_entity_poly.entity_id
_entity_poly.type
_entity_poly.pdbx_seq_one_letter_code
_entity_poly.pdbx_strand_id
1 'polypeptide(L)' 'MKKIMIVCIMAAFAACKQPAQKQDKTPIENSADKTVYTCPMHPEVAELKPGTCPKCGMDLVAKED' A
#
# COMPACT_ATOMS: atom_id res chain seq x y z
N MET A 1 7.53 -37.70 -42.92
CA MET A 1 7.57 -36.43 -43.65
C MET A 1 6.73 -35.33 -42.96
N LYS A 2 7.09 -34.96 -41.72
CA LYS A 2 6.75 -33.65 -41.11
C LYS A 2 7.83 -33.24 -40.09
N LYS A 3 9.10 -33.54 -40.41
CA LYS A 3 10.28 -32.82 -39.89
C LYS A 3 10.26 -31.32 -40.32
N ILE A 4 9.09 -30.72 -40.51
CA ILE A 4 8.86 -29.46 -41.24
C ILE A 4 7.88 -28.54 -40.48
N MET A 5 7.27 -28.95 -39.37
CA MET A 5 6.46 -28.04 -38.53
C MET A 5 6.91 -28.14 -37.09
N ILE A 6 7.57 -27.10 -36.57
CA ILE A 6 7.93 -26.91 -35.15
C ILE A 6 9.34 -27.43 -34.76
N VAL A 7 10.26 -27.44 -35.73
CA VAL A 7 11.70 -27.18 -35.48
C VAL A 7 11.98 -25.66 -35.36
N CYS A 8 10.95 -24.81 -35.21
CA CYS A 8 11.09 -23.34 -35.29
C CYS A 8 10.60 -22.54 -34.07
N ILE A 9 10.04 -23.14 -33.02
CA ILE A 9 9.42 -22.37 -31.92
C ILE A 9 10.29 -22.29 -30.64
N MET A 10 11.26 -23.20 -30.47
CA MET A 10 12.02 -23.32 -29.20
C MET A 10 13.32 -22.47 -29.13
N ALA A 11 13.61 -21.58 -30.08
CA ALA A 11 14.89 -20.88 -30.13
C ALA A 11 14.82 -19.37 -30.43
N ALA A 12 13.71 -18.69 -30.11
CA ALA A 12 13.57 -17.25 -30.41
C ALA A 12 12.79 -16.43 -29.36
N PHE A 13 13.06 -16.64 -28.07
CA PHE A 13 12.85 -15.58 -27.06
C PHE A 13 14.15 -15.25 -26.33
N ALA A 14 15.19 -14.97 -27.14
CA ALA A 14 16.16 -13.95 -26.76
C ALA A 14 15.43 -12.59 -26.83
N ALA A 15 15.58 -11.78 -25.79
CA ALA A 15 15.00 -10.43 -25.63
C ALA A 15 13.58 -10.34 -25.04
N CYS A 16 13.41 -10.76 -23.78
CA CYS A 16 12.59 -10.00 -22.82
C CYS A 16 13.53 -9.30 -21.85
N LYS A 17 13.86 -8.06 -22.21
CA LYS A 17 14.39 -7.05 -21.32
C LYS A 17 13.19 -6.47 -20.56
N GLN A 18 13.28 -6.55 -19.23
CA GLN A 18 12.53 -5.85 -18.17
C GLN A 18 11.19 -6.44 -17.69
N PRO A 19 10.84 -6.18 -16.42
CA PRO A 19 11.68 -6.18 -15.22
C PRO A 19 10.98 -6.91 -14.06
N ALA A 20 11.71 -7.07 -12.95
CA ALA A 20 11.18 -7.47 -11.66
C ALA A 20 9.82 -6.80 -11.37
N GLN A 21 8.78 -7.62 -11.25
CA GLN A 21 7.48 -7.22 -10.74
C GLN A 21 7.70 -6.77 -9.29
N LYS A 22 7.81 -5.45 -9.17
CA LYS A 22 7.94 -4.68 -7.95
C LYS A 22 6.67 -4.92 -7.13
N GLN A 23 6.87 -5.34 -5.89
CA GLN A 23 5.88 -5.48 -4.85
C GLN A 23 4.87 -4.34 -4.91
N ASP A 24 3.64 -4.66 -5.31
CA ASP A 24 2.51 -3.81 -5.02
C ASP A 24 2.25 -3.98 -3.53
N LYS A 25 2.81 -3.05 -2.73
CA LYS A 25 2.29 -2.78 -1.39
C LYS A 25 0.90 -2.20 -1.58
N THR A 26 -0.08 -3.05 -1.76
CA THR A 26 -1.39 -2.80 -1.19
C THR A 26 -1.32 -3.29 0.26
N PRO A 27 -1.28 -2.40 1.27
CA PRO A 27 -1.88 -2.74 2.54
C PRO A 27 -3.32 -3.07 2.23
N ILE A 28 -3.66 -4.35 2.27
CA ILE A 28 -5.01 -4.78 2.57
C ILE A 28 -5.21 -4.31 4.01
N GLU A 29 -5.60 -3.04 4.17
CA GLU A 29 -6.09 -2.55 5.45
C GLU A 29 -7.41 -3.27 5.67
N ASN A 30 -7.30 -4.35 6.45
CA ASN A 30 -8.40 -4.86 7.23
C ASN A 30 -9.19 -3.67 7.77
N SER A 31 -10.47 -3.63 7.44
CA SER A 31 -11.47 -2.76 8.09
C SER A 31 -11.61 -3.16 9.56
N ALA A 32 -10.55 -2.95 10.34
CA ALA A 32 -10.56 -3.00 11.79
C ALA A 32 -10.59 -1.54 12.23
N ASP A 33 -11.77 -1.10 12.64
CA ASP A 33 -12.03 0.08 13.47
C ASP A 33 -11.06 1.25 13.23
N LYS A 34 -11.44 2.19 12.34
CA LYS A 34 -10.69 3.45 12.18
C LYS A 34 -10.84 4.29 13.44
N THR A 35 -10.03 4.01 14.46
CA THR A 35 -9.91 4.87 15.63
C THR A 35 -9.44 6.24 15.19
N VAL A 36 -10.31 7.25 15.33
CA VAL A 36 -9.97 8.64 15.07
C VAL A 36 -9.33 9.19 16.33
N TYR A 37 -8.22 9.92 16.23
CA TYR A 37 -7.56 10.57 17.35
C TYR A 37 -7.81 12.08 17.29
N THR A 38 -8.21 12.68 18.41
CA THR A 38 -8.53 14.11 18.51
C THR A 38 -7.70 14.81 19.59
N CYS A 39 -7.43 16.11 19.41
CA CYS A 39 -6.80 16.91 20.46
C CYS A 39 -7.85 17.40 21.47
N PRO A 40 -7.66 17.23 22.79
CA PRO A 40 -8.62 17.68 23.81
C PRO A 40 -8.76 19.21 23.89
N MET A 41 -7.74 19.96 23.46
CA MET A 41 -7.75 21.42 23.41
C MET A 41 -8.17 21.97 22.04
N HIS A 42 -8.02 21.18 20.97
CA HIS A 42 -8.31 21.59 19.59
C HIS A 42 -9.16 20.52 18.89
N PRO A 43 -10.49 20.50 19.11
CA PRO A 43 -11.40 19.47 18.58
C PRO A 43 -11.44 19.38 17.04
N GLU A 44 -10.95 20.41 16.35
CA GLU A 44 -10.80 20.45 14.89
C GLU A 44 -9.65 19.56 14.37
N VAL A 45 -8.73 19.15 15.24
CA VAL A 45 -7.61 18.29 14.89
C VAL A 45 -8.06 16.84 15.03
N ALA A 46 -8.28 16.17 13.90
CA ALA A 46 -8.61 14.75 13.82
C ALA A 46 -7.60 14.02 12.93
N GLU A 47 -6.99 12.96 13.46
CA GLU A 47 -5.99 12.14 12.77
C GLU A 47 -6.38 10.67 12.84
N LEU A 48 -6.05 9.89 11.81
CA LEU A 48 -6.30 8.44 11.81
C LEU A 48 -5.19 7.64 12.51
N LYS A 49 -4.25 8.34 13.14
CA LYS A 49 -3.06 7.76 13.76
C LYS A 49 -2.77 8.43 15.10
N PRO A 50 -2.17 7.70 16.06
CA PRO A 50 -1.69 8.30 17.29
C PRO A 50 -0.54 9.28 17.00
N GLY A 51 -0.39 10.27 17.87
CA GLY A 51 0.67 11.27 17.75
C GLY A 51 0.36 12.51 18.58
N THR A 52 1.00 13.61 18.19
CA THR A 52 0.94 14.88 18.92
C THR A 52 0.23 15.95 18.10
N CYS A 53 -0.57 16.78 18.76
CA CYS A 53 -1.31 17.88 18.14
C CYS A 53 -0.35 18.93 17.54
N PRO A 54 -0.49 19.28 16.25
CA PRO A 54 0.38 20.26 15.60
C PRO A 54 0.12 21.71 16.07
N LYS A 55 -1.00 21.97 16.73
CA LYS A 55 -1.35 23.32 17.22
C LYS A 55 -0.73 23.63 18.59
N CYS A 56 -0.66 22.65 19.50
CA CYS A 56 -0.19 22.87 20.87
C CYS A 56 0.85 21.88 21.40
N GLY A 57 1.18 20.83 20.66
CA GLY A 57 2.19 19.86 21.09
C GLY A 57 1.74 18.90 22.18
N MET A 58 0.44 18.83 22.51
CA MET A 58 -0.12 17.80 23.41
C MET A 58 -0.47 16.52 22.65
N ASP A 59 -0.48 15.39 23.34
CA ASP A 59 -0.84 14.10 22.73
C ASP A 59 -2.31 14.07 22.26
N LEU A 60 -2.54 13.41 21.13
CA LEU A 60 -3.87 13.14 20.60
C LEU A 60 -4.49 11.95 21.33
N VAL A 61 -5.79 12.04 21.59
CA VAL A 61 -6.56 11.04 22.34
C VAL A 61 -7.50 10.31 21.40
N ALA A 62 -7.59 8.99 21.52
CA ALA A 62 -8.54 8.19 20.74
C ALA A 62 -9.97 8.65 21.00
N LYS A 63 -10.70 8.88 19.93
CA LYS A 63 -12.12 9.17 19.86
C LYS A 63 -12.79 7.90 19.35
N GLU A 64 -13.50 7.26 20.25
CA GLU A 64 -14.43 6.19 19.94
C GLU A 64 -15.69 6.86 19.36
N ASP A 65 -16.20 6.33 18.24
CA ASP A 65 -17.45 6.79 17.62
C ASP A 65 -18.68 6.34 18.43
#